data_AF-A0A7V3L5B1-F1
#
_entry.id   AF-A0A7V3L5B1-F1
#
_cell.length_a   1.000
_cell.length_b   1.000
_cell.length_c   1.000
_cell.angle_alpha   90.00
_cell.angle_beta   90.00
_cell.angle_gamma   90.00
#
_symmetry.space_group_name_H-M   'P 1'
#
loop_
_entity.id
_entity.type
_entity.pdbx_description
1 polymer ?
#
loop_
_entity_poly.entity_id
_entity_poly.type
_entity_poly.pdbx_seq_one_letter_code
_entity_poly.pdbx_strand_id
1 'polypeptide(L)' 'MDLLTFLGTGDYKVTTYILGEQRHQTRYCATALAHFFRPERTLVVVTQKAREA' A
#
# COMPACT_ATOMS: atom_id res chain seq x y z
N MET A 1 -7.78 -14.03 3.60
CA MET A 1 -6.91 -13.79 2.40
C MET A 1 -5.68 -13.01 2.84
N ASP A 2 -4.50 -13.34 2.32
CA ASP A 2 -3.24 -12.63 2.61
C ASP A 2 -2.87 -11.65 1.49
N LEU A 3 -2.32 -10.49 1.86
CA LEU A 3 -1.83 -9.47 0.94
C LEU A 3 -0.29 -9.42 0.96
N LEU A 4 0.35 -9.65 -0.19
CA LEU A 4 1.78 -9.42 -0.40
C LEU A 4 1.97 -8.17 -1.27
N THR A 5 2.80 -7.23 -0.82
CA THR A 5 3.10 -6.00 -1.56
C THR A 5 4.54 -5.54 -1.31
N PHE A 6 5.04 -4.69 -2.19
CA PHE A 6 6.43 -4.21 -2.17
C PHE A 6 6.44 -2.69 -2.01
N LEU A 7 7.32 -2.18 -1.14
CA LEU A 7 7.51 -0.75 -0.93
C LEU A 7 9.00 -0.41 -1.06
N GLY A 8 9.31 0.35 -2.11
CA GLY A 8 10.64 0.94 -2.31
C GLY A 8 10.72 2.34 -1.72
N THR A 9 11.74 3.09 -2.14
CA THR A 9 11.84 4.53 -1.86
C THR A 9 11.40 5.33 -3.06
N GLY A 10 10.60 6.36 -2.83
CA GLY A 10 10.18 7.31 -3.85
C GLY A 10 9.46 8.49 -3.21
N ASP A 11 9.24 9.54 -3.98
CA ASP A 11 8.47 10.71 -3.54
C ASP A 11 6.96 10.40 -3.59
N TYR A 12 6.51 9.52 -2.70
CA TYR A 12 5.12 9.08 -2.62
C TYR A 12 4.21 10.23 -2.18
N LYS A 13 3.46 10.79 -3.13
CA LYS A 13 2.44 11.80 -2.86
C LYS A 13 1.11 11.16 -2.51
N VAL A 14 0.36 11.85 -1.65
CA VAL A 14 -1.02 11.49 -1.36
C VAL A 14 -1.82 11.48 -2.66
N THR A 15 -2.40 10.33 -2.98
CA THR A 15 -3.15 10.08 -4.22
C THR A 15 -4.44 9.35 -3.88
N THR A 16 -5.49 9.56 -4.68
CA THR A 16 -6.75 8.81 -4.53
C THR A 16 -6.68 7.53 -5.35
N TYR A 17 -6.63 6.40 -4.66
CA TYR A 17 -6.76 5.06 -5.26
C TYR A 17 -8.24 4.73 -5.44
N ILE A 18 -8.57 4.05 -6.53
CA ILE A 18 -9.95 3.68 -6.89
C ILE A 18 -9.99 2.18 -7.23
N LEU A 19 -10.93 1.46 -6.61
CA LEU A 19 -11.25 0.07 -6.96
C LEU A 19 -12.78 -0.08 -7.07
N GLY A 20 -13.27 -0.18 -8.31
CA GLY A 20 -14.70 -0.09 -8.58
C GLY A 20 -15.26 1.24 -8.08
N GLU A 21 -16.25 1.17 -7.18
CA GLU A 21 -16.86 2.35 -6.56
C GLU A 21 -16.13 2.83 -5.30
N GLN A 22 -15.21 2.03 -4.76
CA GLN A 22 -14.46 2.38 -3.55
C GLN A 22 -13.35 3.38 -3.88
N ARG A 23 -13.17 4.36 -2.98
CA ARG A 23 -12.13 5.38 -3.08
C ARG A 23 -11.36 5.45 -1.77
N HIS A 24 -10.04 5.53 -1.85
CA HIS A 24 -9.21 5.67 -0.66
C HIS A 24 -8.01 6.58 -0.95
N GLN A 25 -7.87 7.64 -0.17
CA GLN A 25 -6.79 8.60 -0.31
C GLN A 25 -5.64 8.23 0.63
N THR A 26 -4.48 7.95 0.04
CA THR A 26 -3.27 7.58 0.79
C THR A 26 -2.05 7.80 -0.08
N ARG A 27 -0.86 7.85 0.53
CA ARG A 27 0.41 7.90 -0.20
C ARG A 27 0.90 6.52 -0.67
N TYR A 28 0.37 5.43 -0.09
CA TYR A 28 0.89 4.09 -0.35
C TYR A 28 -0.16 3.16 -0.94
N CYS A 29 0.20 2.52 -2.05
CA CYS A 29 -0.61 1.47 -2.69
C CYS A 29 -0.93 0.34 -1.70
N ALA A 30 0.04 -0.07 -0.88
CA ALA A 30 -0.15 -1.08 0.17
C ALA A 30 -1.33 -0.75 1.11
N THR A 31 -1.46 0.51 1.52
CA THR A 31 -2.55 0.97 2.38
C THR A 31 -3.89 0.96 1.65
N ALA A 32 -3.93 1.38 0.38
CA ALA A 32 -5.15 1.30 -0.43
C ALA A 32 -5.62 -0.15 -0.63
N LEU A 33 -4.70 -1.07 -0.93
CA LEU A 33 -5.00 -2.49 -1.09
C LEU A 33 -5.52 -3.09 0.23
N ALA A 34 -4.87 -2.80 1.35
CA ALA A 34 -5.34 -3.26 2.67
C ALA A 34 -6.73 -2.73 3.01
N HIS A 35 -7.03 -1.47 2.65
CA HIS A 35 -8.35 -0.87 2.83
C HIS A 35 -9.44 -1.57 2.00
N PHE A 36 -9.19 -1.79 0.72
CA PHE A 36 -10.18 -2.37 -0.19
C PHE A 36 -10.43 -3.85 0.05
N PHE A 37 -9.37 -4.62 0.28
CA PHE A 37 -9.45 -6.07 0.35
C PHE A 37 -9.57 -6.63 1.76
N ARG A 38 -9.31 -5.81 2.80
CA ARG A 38 -9.37 -6.18 4.22
C ARG A 38 -8.74 -7.56 4.50
N PRO A 39 -7.47 -7.77 4.10
CA PRO A 39 -6.80 -9.04 4.29
C PRO A 39 -6.62 -9.34 5.78
N GLU A 40 -6.55 -10.61 6.14
CA GLU A 40 -6.25 -11.04 7.51
C GLU A 40 -4.81 -10.72 7.90
N ARG A 41 -3.89 -10.77 6.91
CA ARG A 41 -2.49 -10.42 7.08
C ARG A 41 -1.97 -9.66 5.87
N THR A 42 -1.10 -8.70 6.12
CA THR A 42 -0.39 -7.96 5.06
C THR A 42 1.12 -8.08 5.28
N LEU A 43 1.82 -8.62 4.29
CA LEU A 43 3.28 -8.63 4.21
C LEU A 43 3.75 -7.53 3.26
N VAL A 44 4.41 -6.52 3.81
CA VAL A 44 5.07 -5.46 3.03
C VAL A 44 6.56 -5.76 2.96
N VAL A 45 7.03 -6.13 1.77
CA VAL A 45 8.44 -6.35 1.51
C VAL A 45 9.08 -5.01 1.14
N VAL A 46 10.03 -4.57 1.95
CA VAL A 46 10.70 -3.28 1.77
C VAL A 46 12.12 -3.48 1.28
N THR A 47 12.62 -2.55 0.46
CA THR A 47 14.07 -2.46 0.23
C THR A 47 14.76 -1.99 1.50
N GLN A 48 16.04 -2.32 1.68
CA GLN A 48 16.82 -1.84 2.82
C GLN A 48 16.72 -0.31 2.97
N LYS A 49 16.90 0.42 1.86
CA LYS A 49 16.79 1.87 1.83
C LYS A 49 15.40 2.38 2.26
N ALA A 50 14.32 1.67 1.92
CA ALA A 50 12.96 2.05 2.32
C ALA A 50 12.67 1.77 3.79
N ARG A 51 13.38 0.82 4.40
CA ARG A 51 13.33 0.55 5.84
C ARG A 51 14.05 1.62 6.67
N GLU A 52 15.09 2.21 6.10
CA GLU A 52 15.98 3.17 6.76
C GLU A 52 15.59 4.64 6.56
N ALA A 53 14.59 4.93 5.72
CA ALA A 53 14.10 6.28 5.39
C ALA A 53 12.93 6.72 6.28
#